data_AF-A0A395SQ63-F1
#
_entry.id   AF-A0A395SQ63-F1
#
_cell.length_a   1.000
_cell.length_b   1.000
_cell.length_c   1.000
_cell.angle_alpha   90.00
_cell.angle_beta   90.00
_cell.angle_gamma   90.00
#
_symmetry.space_group_name_H-M   'P 1'
#
loop_
_entity.id
_entity.type
_entity.pdbx_description
1 polymer ?
#
loop_
_entity_poly.entity_id
_entity_poly.type
_entity_poly.pdbx_seq_one_letter_code
_entity_poly.pdbx_strand_id
1 'polypeptide(L)'
;MATETETEPPAVTIPTASQLETFKVLLKSLEEKNHLQRPQELQGNDVSDGINDHATFMRFLQGRAFDPQGAISQYEEALSIRKETEAIQAYDTISVDEFEEARKMYPTWSGRRDKRGMPLFMFDVGQLTAEALAKYNASETATEKSRHTIVYHDYLTRFVIPLCASQPDCKVQDPSVVSSVYLVNAASFGLRQAWSLKGYAQDVSQLLAICYPETVDRCYVLNAPAYFGKIWGILSKFIDPRTAAKLVIASSGEDPLSTLTPLLDVESIPTEYGGKFEYKPGMAPRLDEGLLKRMKWALPGNTLPEGPIKLIQDENKRRSVVATGSVNGNKREDVIATFIE
;
A
#
# COMPACT_ATOMS: atom_id res chain seq x y z
N MET A 1 2.69 23.91 -33.51
CA MET A 1 2.41 24.55 -32.20
C MET A 1 1.56 23.58 -31.42
N ALA A 2 2.17 22.73 -30.60
CA ALA A 2 1.45 21.90 -29.65
C ALA A 2 1.14 22.80 -28.45
N THR A 3 -0.15 22.99 -28.17
CA THR A 3 -0.63 23.67 -26.97
C THR A 3 -0.22 22.86 -25.76
N GLU A 4 0.62 23.45 -24.90
CA GLU A 4 0.84 23.02 -23.52
C GLU A 4 -0.51 23.03 -22.81
N THR A 5 -1.16 21.88 -22.74
CA THR A 5 -2.19 21.66 -21.74
C THR A 5 -1.46 21.23 -20.48
N GLU A 6 -1.23 22.17 -19.57
CA GLU A 6 -1.02 21.86 -18.16
C GLU A 6 -2.22 21.02 -17.70
N THR A 7 -2.05 19.70 -17.71
CA THR A 7 -3.04 18.80 -17.15
C THR A 7 -2.89 18.85 -15.64
N GLU A 8 -3.81 19.57 -14.98
CA GLU A 8 -3.91 19.57 -13.53
C GLU A 8 -3.92 18.13 -13.00
N PRO A 9 -3.25 17.85 -11.86
CA PRO A 9 -3.29 16.53 -11.26
C PRO A 9 -4.74 16.14 -10.98
N PRO A 10 -5.10 14.85 -11.12
CA PRO A 10 -6.44 14.38 -10.87
C PRO A 10 -6.90 14.74 -9.45
N ALA A 11 -8.06 15.37 -9.37
CA ALA A 11 -8.65 15.82 -8.11
C ALA A 11 -8.74 14.67 -7.09
N VAL A 12 -8.47 14.98 -5.83
CA VAL A 12 -8.73 14.06 -4.71
C VAL A 12 -10.23 13.88 -4.59
N THR A 13 -10.71 12.64 -4.54
CA THR A 13 -12.14 12.39 -4.36
C THR A 13 -12.52 12.64 -2.90
N ILE A 14 -13.25 13.72 -2.65
CA ILE A 14 -13.73 14.09 -1.31
C ILE A 14 -15.15 13.58 -1.13
N PRO A 15 -15.46 12.87 -0.02
CA PRO A 15 -16.82 12.41 0.23
C PRO A 15 -17.80 13.59 0.39
N THR A 16 -18.99 13.45 -0.20
CA THR A 16 -20.09 14.41 -0.08
C THR A 16 -20.67 14.44 1.33
N ALA A 17 -21.39 15.51 1.71
CA ALA A 17 -22.06 15.59 3.01
C ALA A 17 -22.97 14.38 3.29
N SER A 18 -23.71 13.89 2.28
CA SER A 18 -24.54 12.69 2.42
C SER A 18 -23.72 11.44 2.73
N GLN A 19 -22.55 11.29 2.10
CA GLN A 19 -21.64 10.18 2.34
C GLN A 19 -21.03 10.24 3.75
N LEU A 20 -20.83 11.44 4.30
CA LEU A 20 -20.39 11.61 5.69
C LEU A 20 -21.46 11.22 6.70
N GLU A 21 -22.72 11.54 6.42
CA GLU A 21 -23.83 11.06 7.25
C GLU A 21 -23.93 9.53 7.19
N THR A 22 -23.76 8.93 6.01
CA THR A 22 -23.67 7.47 5.88
C THR A 22 -22.51 6.89 6.68
N PHE A 23 -21.36 7.57 6.72
CA PHE A 23 -20.22 7.14 7.51
C PHE A 23 -20.52 7.18 9.02
N LYS A 24 -21.23 8.21 9.50
CA LYS A 24 -21.70 8.25 10.91
C LYS A 24 -22.65 7.08 11.23
N VAL A 25 -23.54 6.72 10.30
CA VAL A 25 -24.42 5.55 10.45
C VAL A 25 -23.60 4.27 10.57
N LEU A 26 -22.59 4.08 9.70
CA LEU A 26 -21.68 2.95 9.77
C LEU A 26 -20.96 2.88 11.13
N LEU A 27 -20.38 3.98 11.61
CA LEU A 27 -19.67 4.02 12.90
C LEU A 27 -20.57 3.61 14.06
N LYS A 28 -21.83 4.06 14.07
CA LYS A 28 -22.80 3.64 15.10
C LYS A 28 -23.05 2.13 15.07
N SER A 29 -23.25 1.56 13.89
CA SER A 29 -23.46 0.11 13.76
C SER A 29 -22.21 -0.71 14.14
N LEU A 30 -21.01 -0.19 13.87
CA LEU A 30 -19.75 -0.80 14.30
C LEU A 30 -19.59 -0.74 15.84
N GLU A 31 -20.00 0.36 16.47
CA GLU A 31 -20.02 0.50 17.94
C GLU A 31 -20.95 -0.53 18.58
N GLU A 32 -22.18 -0.67 18.07
CA GLU A 32 -23.17 -1.65 18.54
C GLU A 32 -22.66 -3.10 18.42
N LYS A 33 -21.76 -3.36 17.46
CA LYS A 33 -21.11 -4.66 17.24
C LYS A 33 -19.77 -4.82 17.98
N ASN A 34 -19.34 -3.82 18.76
CA ASN A 34 -18.03 -3.75 19.46
C ASN A 34 -16.80 -3.72 18.53
N HIS A 35 -16.96 -3.34 17.27
CA HIS A 35 -15.86 -3.29 16.29
C HIS A 35 -14.95 -2.07 16.45
N LEU A 36 -15.37 -1.04 17.20
CA LEU A 36 -14.56 0.13 17.52
C LEU A 36 -13.61 -0.09 18.72
N GLN A 37 -13.74 -1.21 19.43
CA GLN A 37 -12.87 -1.50 20.57
C GLN A 37 -11.44 -1.76 20.09
N ARG A 38 -10.45 -1.26 20.83
CA ARG A 38 -9.04 -1.51 20.54
C ARG A 38 -8.78 -3.03 20.49
N PRO A 39 -8.15 -3.57 19.42
CA PRO A 39 -7.77 -4.97 19.34
C PRO A 39 -6.86 -5.36 20.52
N GLN A 40 -7.12 -6.52 21.11
CA GLN A 40 -6.41 -6.98 22.32
C GLN A 40 -4.96 -7.38 22.03
N GLU A 41 -4.66 -7.68 20.78
CA GLU A 41 -3.34 -8.09 20.29
C GLU A 41 -2.37 -6.91 20.17
N LEU A 42 -2.86 -5.67 20.20
CA LEU A 42 -2.02 -4.47 20.15
C LEU A 42 -1.34 -4.20 21.50
N GLN A 43 -0.05 -3.90 21.48
CA GLN A 43 0.74 -3.55 22.67
C GLN A 43 0.40 -2.13 23.16
N GLY A 44 0.79 -1.76 24.37
CA GLY A 44 0.28 -0.55 25.03
C GLY A 44 0.39 0.75 24.21
N ASN A 45 1.52 0.97 23.54
CA ASN A 45 1.82 2.16 22.73
C ASN A 45 1.44 2.02 21.25
N ASP A 46 0.96 0.87 20.78
CA ASP A 46 0.62 0.69 19.37
C ASP A 46 -0.55 1.58 18.96
N VAL A 47 -0.54 2.11 17.74
CA VAL A 47 -1.73 2.76 17.18
C VAL A 47 -2.62 1.76 16.44
N SER A 48 -3.92 2.05 16.36
CA SER A 48 -4.90 1.24 15.63
C SER A 48 -4.94 1.54 14.12
N ASP A 49 -4.02 2.37 13.62
CA ASP A 49 -3.98 2.81 12.23
C ASP A 49 -3.97 1.61 11.28
N GLY A 50 -4.85 1.61 10.27
CA GLY A 50 -4.94 0.53 9.29
C GLY A 50 -5.52 -0.79 9.80
N ILE A 51 -6.06 -0.81 11.03
CA ILE A 51 -6.69 -2.00 11.64
C ILE A 51 -8.17 -1.75 11.89
N ASN A 52 -8.50 -0.79 12.77
CA ASN A 52 -9.88 -0.44 13.12
C ASN A 52 -10.04 1.04 13.46
N ASP A 53 -9.36 1.89 12.69
CA ASP A 53 -9.49 3.34 12.73
C ASP A 53 -10.57 3.85 11.75
N HIS A 54 -10.92 5.13 11.85
CA HIS A 54 -11.89 5.76 10.96
C HIS A 54 -11.50 5.64 9.48
N ALA A 55 -10.21 5.77 9.16
CA ALA A 55 -9.73 5.66 7.78
C ALA A 55 -9.96 4.25 7.21
N THR A 56 -9.76 3.20 8.01
CA THR A 56 -10.07 1.81 7.62
C THR A 56 -11.56 1.66 7.35
N PHE A 57 -12.43 2.08 8.25
CA PHE A 57 -13.88 1.96 8.04
C PHE A 57 -14.38 2.74 6.82
N MET A 58 -13.81 3.92 6.55
CA MET A 58 -14.15 4.69 5.36
C MET A 58 -13.75 3.95 4.07
N ARG A 59 -12.60 3.26 4.06
CA ARG A 59 -12.20 2.41 2.92
C ARG A 59 -13.21 1.30 2.65
N PHE A 60 -13.67 0.60 3.69
CA PHE A 60 -14.71 -0.43 3.53
C PHE A 60 -16.02 0.18 3.00
N LEU A 61 -16.40 1.35 3.50
CA LEU A 61 -17.60 2.05 3.04
C LEU A 61 -17.51 2.46 1.56
N GLN A 62 -16.40 3.07 1.15
CA GLN A 62 -16.12 3.41 -0.26
C GLN A 62 -16.06 2.14 -1.14
N GLY A 63 -15.41 1.09 -0.63
CA GLY A 63 -15.32 -0.25 -1.23
C GLY A 63 -16.68 -0.91 -1.48
N ARG A 64 -17.72 -0.46 -0.79
CA ARG A 64 -19.11 -0.92 -0.96
C ARG A 64 -20.05 0.17 -1.46
N ALA A 65 -19.52 1.17 -2.16
CA ALA A 65 -20.29 2.24 -2.78
C ALA A 65 -21.21 2.97 -1.77
N PHE A 66 -20.70 3.16 -0.55
CA PHE A 66 -21.41 3.77 0.57
C PHE A 66 -22.65 2.99 1.03
N ASP A 67 -22.65 1.66 0.91
CA ASP A 67 -23.59 0.76 1.59
C ASP A 67 -23.02 0.34 2.97
N PRO A 68 -23.61 0.80 4.11
CA PRO A 68 -23.13 0.44 5.44
C PRO A 68 -23.20 -1.07 5.73
N GLN A 69 -24.25 -1.77 5.29
CA GLN A 69 -24.40 -3.20 5.61
C GLN A 69 -23.41 -4.05 4.84
N GLY A 70 -23.22 -3.76 3.56
CA GLY A 70 -22.16 -4.36 2.75
C GLY A 70 -20.77 -4.09 3.33
N ALA A 71 -20.50 -2.88 3.81
CA ALA A 71 -19.23 -2.50 4.42
C ALA A 71 -18.94 -3.30 5.70
N ILE A 72 -19.93 -3.43 6.59
CA ILE A 72 -19.82 -4.23 7.81
C ILE A 72 -19.57 -5.70 7.47
N SER A 73 -20.33 -6.25 6.52
CA SER A 73 -20.20 -7.67 6.12
C SER A 73 -18.79 -7.98 5.60
N GLN A 74 -18.25 -7.10 4.74
CA GLN A 74 -16.88 -7.24 4.23
C GLN A 74 -15.84 -7.05 5.33
N TYR A 75 -16.04 -6.11 6.25
CA TYR A 75 -15.13 -5.89 7.38
C TYR A 75 -15.10 -7.10 8.32
N GLU A 76 -16.25 -7.73 8.61
CA GLU A 76 -16.33 -8.94 9.43
C GLU A 76 -15.65 -10.15 8.75
N GLU A 77 -15.78 -10.27 7.42
CA GLU A 77 -15.02 -11.25 6.64
C GLU A 77 -13.50 -11.00 6.74
N ALA A 78 -13.07 -9.75 6.56
CA ALA A 78 -11.67 -9.37 6.71
C ALA A 78 -11.15 -9.64 8.13
N LEU A 79 -11.95 -9.39 9.17
CA LEU A 79 -11.60 -9.72 10.55
C LEU A 79 -11.40 -11.22 10.77
N SER A 80 -12.24 -12.07 10.18
CA SER A 80 -12.06 -13.54 10.27
C SER A 80 -10.71 -13.95 9.70
N ILE A 81 -10.38 -13.47 8.49
CA ILE A 81 -9.10 -13.78 7.83
C ILE A 81 -7.92 -13.24 8.65
N ARG A 82 -8.01 -12.01 9.17
CA ARG A 82 -6.95 -11.41 10.00
C ARG A 82 -6.73 -12.19 11.30
N LYS A 83 -7.80 -12.76 11.88
CA LYS A 83 -7.71 -13.63 13.05
C LYS A 83 -7.07 -14.98 12.70
N GLU A 84 -7.51 -15.62 11.63
CA GLU A 84 -6.96 -16.91 11.16
C GLU A 84 -5.48 -16.83 10.80
N THR A 85 -5.03 -15.66 10.33
CA THR A 85 -3.63 -15.40 9.95
C THR A 85 -2.80 -14.80 11.09
N GLU A 86 -3.41 -14.57 12.26
CA GLU A 86 -2.78 -13.91 13.41
C GLU A 86 -2.08 -12.59 13.02
N ALA A 87 -2.73 -11.80 12.14
CA ALA A 87 -2.11 -10.73 11.37
C ALA A 87 -1.25 -9.75 12.19
N ILE A 88 -1.75 -9.31 13.35
CA ILE A 88 -1.06 -8.35 14.22
C ILE A 88 0.23 -8.97 14.78
N GLN A 89 0.13 -10.19 15.32
CA GLN A 89 1.28 -10.91 15.88
C GLN A 89 2.28 -11.30 14.78
N ALA A 90 1.79 -11.77 13.63
CA ALA A 90 2.63 -12.12 12.48
C ALA A 90 3.47 -10.92 12.01
N TYR A 91 2.88 -9.73 11.96
CA TYR A 91 3.59 -8.50 11.59
C TYR A 91 4.68 -8.11 12.60
N ASP A 92 4.42 -8.29 13.89
CA ASP A 92 5.34 -7.92 14.96
C ASP A 92 6.45 -8.95 15.24
N THR A 93 6.35 -10.15 14.66
CA THR A 93 7.28 -11.27 14.94
C THR A 93 8.02 -11.79 13.72
N ILE A 94 7.56 -11.50 12.49
CA ILE A 94 8.24 -11.89 11.25
C ILE A 94 9.72 -11.51 11.28
N SER A 95 10.58 -12.40 10.81
CA SER A 95 12.00 -12.10 10.71
C SER A 95 12.25 -11.05 9.63
N VAL A 96 13.24 -10.18 9.83
CA VAL A 96 13.62 -9.18 8.82
C VAL A 96 13.95 -9.84 7.48
N ASP A 97 14.67 -10.95 7.48
CA ASP A 97 15.04 -11.68 6.26
C ASP A 97 13.82 -12.21 5.51
N GLU A 98 12.85 -12.79 6.22
CA GLU A 98 11.59 -13.29 5.62
C GLU A 98 10.78 -12.13 5.03
N PHE A 99 10.68 -11.01 5.74
CA PHE A 99 9.99 -9.81 5.27
C PHE A 99 10.63 -9.25 3.99
N GLU A 100 11.96 -9.11 3.97
CA GLU A 100 12.70 -8.56 2.83
C GLU A 100 12.71 -9.49 1.61
N GLU A 101 12.71 -10.80 1.84
CA GLU A 101 12.56 -11.79 0.78
C GLU A 101 11.15 -11.74 0.16
N ALA A 102 10.11 -11.71 1.01
CA ALA A 102 8.72 -11.59 0.55
C ALA A 102 8.49 -10.26 -0.18
N ARG A 103 9.11 -9.17 0.30
CA ARG A 103 8.99 -7.81 -0.25
C ARG A 103 9.28 -7.73 -1.76
N LYS A 104 10.13 -8.61 -2.30
CA LYS A 104 10.45 -8.67 -3.73
C LYS A 104 9.25 -9.03 -4.61
N MET A 105 8.27 -9.75 -4.06
CA MET A 105 7.07 -10.20 -4.80
C MET A 105 5.94 -9.17 -4.83
N TYR A 106 6.04 -8.09 -4.05
CA TYR A 106 4.97 -7.12 -3.88
C TYR A 106 5.44 -5.70 -4.24
N PRO A 107 4.51 -4.78 -4.57
CA PRO A 107 4.88 -3.39 -4.81
C PRO A 107 5.46 -2.73 -3.57
N THR A 108 6.61 -2.07 -3.72
CA THR A 108 7.37 -1.45 -2.62
C THR A 108 7.20 0.06 -2.59
N TRP A 109 7.06 0.64 -1.40
CA TRP A 109 7.10 2.09 -1.27
C TRP A 109 8.50 2.63 -1.59
N SER A 110 8.58 3.60 -2.49
CA SER A 110 9.84 4.24 -2.87
C SER A 110 10.39 5.22 -1.82
N GLY A 111 9.59 5.61 -0.83
CA GLY A 111 9.86 6.75 0.05
C GLY A 111 9.40 8.08 -0.55
N ARG A 112 8.93 8.08 -1.80
CA ARG A 112 8.39 9.26 -2.50
C ARG A 112 6.88 9.34 -2.39
N ARG A 113 6.35 10.52 -2.70
CA ARG A 113 4.93 10.84 -2.77
C ARG A 113 4.60 11.55 -4.08
N ASP A 114 3.34 11.49 -4.49
CA ASP A 114 2.82 12.32 -5.57
C ASP A 114 2.61 13.78 -5.11
N LYS A 115 2.23 14.66 -6.05
CA LYS A 115 1.96 16.09 -5.78
C LYS A 115 0.79 16.35 -4.83
N ARG A 116 0.03 15.32 -4.46
CA ARG A 116 -1.10 15.34 -3.50
C ARG A 116 -0.68 14.81 -2.13
N GLY A 117 0.51 14.23 -2.01
CA GLY A 117 1.02 13.61 -0.79
C GLY A 117 0.70 12.12 -0.66
N MET A 118 0.19 11.46 -1.71
CA MET A 118 -0.05 10.02 -1.70
C MET A 118 1.26 9.25 -1.92
N PRO A 119 1.52 8.17 -1.18
CA PRO A 119 2.74 7.37 -1.35
C PRO A 119 2.86 6.76 -2.75
N LEU A 120 4.09 6.81 -3.28
CA LEU A 120 4.47 6.25 -4.58
C LEU A 120 5.11 4.88 -4.41
N PHE A 121 4.40 3.85 -4.87
CA PHE A 121 4.82 2.47 -4.89
C PHE A 121 5.40 2.08 -6.25
N MET A 122 6.38 1.20 -6.23
CA MET A 122 7.09 0.71 -7.40
C MET A 122 7.00 -0.81 -7.44
N PHE A 123 6.72 -1.36 -8.61
CA PHE A 123 6.71 -2.80 -8.79
C PHE A 123 7.31 -3.18 -10.13
N ASP A 124 8.27 -4.10 -10.13
CA ASP A 124 8.80 -4.69 -11.35
C ASP A 124 8.25 -6.10 -11.48
N VAL A 125 7.42 -6.32 -12.51
CA VAL A 125 6.80 -7.64 -12.76
C VAL A 125 7.86 -8.71 -13.01
N GLY A 126 9.07 -8.32 -13.43
CA GLY A 126 10.22 -9.21 -13.58
C GLY A 126 10.66 -9.88 -12.30
N GLN A 127 10.32 -9.32 -11.13
CA GLN A 127 10.63 -9.92 -9.83
C GLN A 127 9.79 -11.17 -9.55
N LEU A 128 8.66 -11.34 -10.24
CA LEU A 128 7.83 -12.55 -10.14
C LEU A 128 8.39 -13.68 -11.00
N THR A 129 9.62 -14.10 -10.71
CA THR A 129 10.31 -15.16 -11.45
C THR A 129 9.59 -16.51 -11.30
N ALA A 130 9.87 -17.45 -12.20
CA ALA A 130 9.32 -18.81 -12.09
C ALA A 130 9.71 -19.48 -10.76
N GLU A 131 10.91 -19.21 -10.25
CA GLU A 131 11.40 -19.69 -8.96
C GLU A 131 10.63 -19.06 -7.79
N ALA A 132 10.46 -17.73 -7.78
CA ALA A 132 9.69 -17.04 -6.74
C ALA A 132 8.23 -17.53 -6.69
N LEU A 133 7.61 -17.70 -7.87
CA LEU A 133 6.24 -18.23 -7.96
C LEU A 133 6.16 -19.71 -7.56
N ALA A 134 7.16 -20.52 -7.89
CA ALA A 134 7.22 -21.91 -7.43
C ALA A 134 7.32 -21.98 -5.90
N LYS A 135 8.18 -21.15 -5.29
CA LYS A 135 8.32 -21.03 -3.84
C LYS A 135 7.02 -20.58 -3.17
N TYR A 136 6.35 -19.56 -3.72
CA TYR A 136 5.03 -19.13 -3.25
C TYR A 136 3.99 -20.26 -3.34
N ASN A 137 3.93 -20.95 -4.49
CA ASN A 137 2.97 -22.03 -4.71
C ASN A 137 3.25 -23.27 -3.86
N ALA A 138 4.52 -23.49 -3.47
CA ALA A 138 4.93 -24.58 -2.59
C ALA A 138 4.58 -24.34 -1.10
N SER A 139 4.18 -23.12 -0.71
CA SER A 139 3.61 -22.87 0.63
C SER A 139 2.42 -23.80 0.84
N GLU A 140 2.43 -24.56 1.94
CA GLU A 140 1.57 -25.74 2.09
C GLU A 140 0.11 -25.39 2.38
N THR A 141 -0.18 -24.19 2.93
CA THR A 141 -1.57 -23.79 3.27
C THR A 141 -2.01 -22.45 2.67
N ALA A 142 -3.31 -22.28 2.45
CA ALA A 142 -3.92 -21.00 2.05
C ALA A 142 -3.71 -19.92 3.13
N THR A 143 -3.74 -20.31 4.41
CA THR A 143 -3.53 -19.41 5.55
C THR A 143 -2.13 -18.80 5.54
N GLU A 144 -1.08 -19.57 5.25
CA GLU A 144 0.29 -19.04 5.18
C GLU A 144 0.47 -18.04 4.03
N LYS A 145 -0.10 -18.34 2.85
CA LYS A 145 -0.10 -17.40 1.71
C LYS A 145 -0.80 -16.09 2.06
N SER A 146 -1.96 -16.20 2.72
CA SER A 146 -2.70 -15.04 3.22
C SER A 146 -1.92 -14.25 4.26
N ARG A 147 -1.29 -14.95 5.22
CA ARG A 147 -0.45 -14.35 6.27
C ARG A 147 0.70 -13.55 5.66
N HIS A 148 1.45 -14.10 4.70
CA HIS A 148 2.53 -13.37 4.02
C HIS A 148 2.03 -12.12 3.31
N THR A 149 0.92 -12.23 2.57
CA THR A 149 0.35 -11.10 1.83
C THR A 149 -0.17 -10.01 2.78
N ILE A 150 -0.81 -10.39 3.88
CA ILE A 150 -1.30 -9.50 4.93
C ILE A 150 -0.16 -8.77 5.61
N VAL A 151 0.90 -9.47 6.04
CA VAL A 151 2.06 -8.84 6.70
C VAL A 151 2.67 -7.76 5.80
N TYR A 152 2.76 -8.03 4.50
CA TYR A 152 3.26 -7.03 3.57
C TYR A 152 2.33 -5.83 3.38
N HIS A 153 1.03 -6.06 3.20
CA HIS A 153 0.06 -4.96 3.01
C HIS A 153 -0.23 -4.18 4.30
N ASP A 154 0.01 -4.78 5.46
CA ASP A 154 0.01 -4.10 6.75
C ASP A 154 1.12 -3.03 6.82
N TYR A 155 2.25 -3.22 6.13
CA TYR A 155 3.27 -2.16 6.00
C TYR A 155 2.70 -0.92 5.30
N LEU A 156 1.87 -1.10 4.27
CA LEU A 156 1.19 -0.02 3.59
C LEU A 156 0.19 0.69 4.52
N THR A 157 -0.70 -0.05 5.19
CA THR A 157 -1.82 0.56 5.92
C THR A 157 -1.51 0.99 7.35
N ARG A 158 -0.58 0.31 8.04
CA ARG A 158 -0.20 0.61 9.44
C ARG A 158 0.97 1.57 9.56
N PHE A 159 1.73 1.77 8.47
CA PHE A 159 2.89 2.66 8.47
C PHE A 159 2.90 3.67 7.34
N VAL A 160 2.97 3.24 6.08
CA VAL A 160 3.23 4.15 4.95
C VAL A 160 2.11 5.17 4.76
N ILE A 161 0.86 4.72 4.69
CA ILE A 161 -0.27 5.63 4.52
C ILE A 161 -0.40 6.58 5.72
N PRO A 162 -0.45 6.11 6.99
CA PRO A 162 -0.54 7.01 8.14
C PRO A 162 0.60 8.03 8.20
N LEU A 163 1.83 7.63 7.89
CA LEU A 163 2.97 8.53 7.83
C LEU A 163 2.76 9.63 6.78
N CYS A 164 2.37 9.26 5.56
CA CYS A 164 2.16 10.23 4.47
C CYS A 164 0.93 11.13 4.73
N ALA A 165 -0.15 10.58 5.27
CA ALA A 165 -1.38 11.28 5.58
C ALA A 165 -1.21 12.32 6.70
N SER A 166 -0.29 12.06 7.63
CA SER A 166 0.01 13.00 8.73
C SER A 166 0.80 14.24 8.31
N GLN A 167 1.29 14.30 7.07
CA GLN A 167 2.12 15.42 6.63
C GLN A 167 1.25 16.64 6.29
N PRO A 168 1.63 17.86 6.71
CA PRO A 168 0.85 19.07 6.44
C PRO A 168 0.72 19.42 4.95
N ASP A 169 1.67 18.95 4.13
CA ASP A 169 1.67 19.12 2.68
C ASP A 169 0.79 18.07 1.97
N CYS A 170 0.20 17.12 2.70
CA CYS A 170 -0.78 16.20 2.17
C CYS A 170 -2.08 16.94 1.86
N LYS A 171 -2.47 16.96 0.58
CA LYS A 171 -3.67 17.65 0.08
C LYS A 171 -4.94 16.80 0.24
N VAL A 172 -4.78 15.54 0.63
CA VAL A 172 -5.88 14.62 0.93
C VAL A 172 -6.29 14.83 2.38
N GLN A 173 -7.17 15.81 2.61
CA GLN A 173 -7.71 16.07 3.95
C GLN A 173 -8.93 15.17 4.24
N ASP A 174 -9.17 14.93 5.53
CA ASP A 174 -10.33 14.27 6.16
C ASP A 174 -11.64 14.41 5.36
N PRO A 175 -12.54 13.41 5.28
CA PRO A 175 -12.44 11.97 5.49
C PRO A 175 -12.21 11.23 4.16
N SER A 176 -11.51 11.89 3.24
CA SER A 176 -10.97 11.25 2.03
C SER A 176 -9.79 10.41 2.45
N VAL A 177 -9.81 9.13 2.11
CA VAL A 177 -8.75 8.25 2.58
C VAL A 177 -7.53 8.39 1.68
N VAL A 178 -6.37 8.69 2.27
CA VAL A 178 -5.08 8.57 1.57
C VAL A 178 -4.94 7.15 1.05
N SER A 179 -4.64 7.06 -0.24
CA SER A 179 -4.47 5.83 -0.99
C SER A 179 -3.05 5.81 -1.58
N SER A 180 -2.74 4.91 -2.52
CA SER A 180 -1.39 4.80 -3.08
C SER A 180 -1.36 4.79 -4.60
N VAL A 181 -0.29 5.36 -5.17
CA VAL A 181 -0.03 5.38 -6.62
C VAL A 181 1.05 4.35 -6.92
N TYR A 182 0.83 3.51 -7.94
CA TYR A 182 1.76 2.44 -8.31
C TYR A 182 2.36 2.73 -9.67
N LEU A 183 3.69 2.62 -9.80
CA LEU A 183 4.36 2.49 -11.09
C LEU A 183 4.78 1.04 -11.25
N VAL A 184 4.28 0.39 -12.29
CA VAL A 184 4.50 -1.03 -12.57
C VAL A 184 5.35 -1.15 -13.84
N ASN A 185 6.59 -1.58 -13.70
CA ASN A 185 7.44 -1.90 -14.84
C ASN A 185 7.06 -3.27 -15.41
N ALA A 186 6.60 -3.29 -16.67
CA ALA A 186 6.19 -4.49 -17.38
C ALA A 186 7.18 -4.89 -18.50
N ALA A 187 8.36 -4.26 -18.58
CA ALA A 187 9.34 -4.48 -19.67
C ALA A 187 9.73 -5.97 -19.84
N SER A 188 9.94 -6.66 -18.72
CA SER A 188 10.37 -8.05 -18.65
C SER A 188 9.22 -9.05 -18.80
N PHE A 189 7.98 -8.58 -19.00
CA PHE A 189 6.81 -9.41 -18.83
C PHE A 189 6.49 -10.27 -20.06
N GLY A 190 6.70 -11.58 -19.92
CA GLY A 190 6.49 -12.57 -20.97
C GLY A 190 5.14 -13.30 -20.89
N LEU A 191 4.63 -13.75 -22.04
CA LEU A 191 3.39 -14.55 -22.11
C LEU A 191 3.45 -15.82 -21.24
N ARG A 192 4.61 -16.51 -21.21
CA ARG A 192 4.79 -17.71 -20.38
C ARG A 192 4.67 -17.39 -18.89
N GLN A 193 5.26 -16.28 -18.44
CA GLN A 193 5.19 -15.81 -17.06
C GLN A 193 3.75 -15.46 -16.67
N ALA A 194 2.98 -14.84 -17.58
CA ALA A 194 1.58 -14.51 -17.33
C ALA A 194 0.71 -15.74 -16.97
N TRP A 195 0.97 -16.91 -17.58
CA TRP A 195 0.26 -18.14 -17.23
C TRP A 195 0.62 -18.65 -15.83
N SER A 196 1.90 -18.58 -15.46
CA SER A 196 2.39 -18.95 -14.13
C SER A 196 1.88 -18.02 -13.03
N LEU A 197 1.53 -16.77 -13.37
CA LEU A 197 1.06 -15.76 -12.44
C LEU A 197 -0.41 -15.88 -12.05
N LYS A 198 -1.22 -16.64 -12.80
CA LYS A 198 -2.67 -16.67 -12.60
C LYS A 198 -3.07 -17.00 -11.15
N GLY A 199 -2.48 -18.04 -10.56
CA GLY A 199 -2.78 -18.46 -9.19
C GLY A 199 -2.41 -17.39 -8.18
N TYR A 200 -1.17 -16.89 -8.24
CA TYR A 200 -0.68 -15.80 -7.41
C TYR A 200 -1.57 -14.54 -7.52
N ALA A 201 -1.86 -14.09 -8.74
CA ALA A 201 -2.67 -12.91 -8.99
C ALA A 201 -4.10 -13.07 -8.44
N GLN A 202 -4.70 -14.26 -8.59
CA GLN A 202 -6.03 -14.56 -8.05
C GLN A 202 -6.01 -14.56 -6.51
N ASP A 203 -5.09 -15.30 -5.88
CA ASP A 203 -4.97 -15.41 -4.43
C ASP A 203 -4.79 -14.03 -3.79
N VAL A 204 -3.81 -13.26 -4.30
CA VAL A 204 -3.50 -11.92 -3.79
C VAL A 204 -4.65 -10.97 -4.09
N SER A 205 -5.19 -10.91 -5.32
CA SER A 205 -6.25 -9.95 -5.64
C SER A 205 -7.52 -10.20 -4.83
N GLN A 206 -7.91 -11.46 -4.57
CA GLN A 206 -9.09 -11.76 -3.77
C GLN A 206 -8.90 -11.33 -2.33
N LEU A 207 -7.75 -11.68 -1.73
CA LEU A 207 -7.42 -11.31 -0.37
C LEU A 207 -7.39 -9.78 -0.19
N LEU A 208 -6.73 -9.06 -1.10
CA LEU A 208 -6.64 -7.60 -1.03
C LEU A 208 -7.99 -6.92 -1.24
N ALA A 209 -8.83 -7.45 -2.13
CA ALA A 209 -10.18 -6.93 -2.33
C ALA A 209 -11.02 -7.05 -1.06
N ILE A 210 -10.85 -8.12 -0.27
CA ILE A 210 -11.55 -8.32 1.01
C ILE A 210 -10.94 -7.47 2.12
N CYS A 211 -9.63 -7.60 2.36
CA CYS A 211 -8.96 -7.07 3.55
C CYS A 211 -8.46 -5.63 3.41
N TYR A 212 -8.20 -5.15 2.19
CA TYR A 212 -7.55 -3.86 1.93
C TYR A 212 -8.26 -3.05 0.84
N PRO A 213 -9.59 -2.84 0.94
CA PRO A 213 -10.34 -2.09 -0.06
C PRO A 213 -9.82 -0.65 -0.18
N GLU A 214 -9.92 -0.08 -1.38
CA GLU A 214 -9.63 1.34 -1.66
C GLU A 214 -8.23 1.84 -1.21
N THR A 215 -7.23 0.95 -1.17
CA THR A 215 -5.83 1.29 -0.87
C THR A 215 -5.02 1.74 -2.09
N VAL A 216 -5.55 1.56 -3.31
CA VAL A 216 -4.95 1.99 -4.58
C VAL A 216 -5.75 3.16 -5.17
N ASP A 217 -5.08 4.25 -5.55
CA ASP A 217 -5.68 5.34 -6.34
C ASP A 217 -5.54 5.03 -7.84
N ARG A 218 -4.31 4.81 -8.30
CA ARG A 218 -3.97 4.53 -9.70
C ARG A 218 -2.76 3.61 -9.82
N CYS A 219 -2.74 2.83 -10.89
CA CYS A 219 -1.63 1.94 -11.24
C CYS A 219 -1.19 2.22 -12.68
N TYR A 220 -0.01 2.79 -12.87
CA TYR A 220 0.58 3.07 -14.16
C TYR A 220 1.44 1.90 -14.59
N VAL A 221 1.01 1.18 -15.63
CA VAL A 221 1.83 0.12 -16.24
C VAL A 221 2.70 0.73 -17.31
N LEU A 222 4.01 0.75 -17.05
CA LEU A 222 5.05 1.38 -17.86
C LEU A 222 5.87 0.31 -18.58
N ASN A 223 6.52 0.71 -19.68
CA ASN A 223 7.30 -0.19 -20.55
C ASN A 223 6.52 -1.44 -20.98
N ALA A 224 5.20 -1.33 -21.12
CA ALA A 224 4.37 -2.45 -21.53
C ALA A 224 4.76 -2.91 -22.95
N PRO A 225 5.10 -4.20 -23.16
CA PRO A 225 5.42 -4.68 -24.50
C PRO A 225 4.22 -4.53 -25.44
N ALA A 226 4.44 -4.45 -26.75
CA ALA A 226 3.35 -4.27 -27.73
C ALA A 226 2.25 -5.36 -27.66
N TYR A 227 2.57 -6.54 -27.12
CA TYR A 227 1.62 -7.64 -26.88
C TYR A 227 0.97 -7.62 -25.48
N PHE A 228 1.24 -6.63 -24.63
CA PHE A 228 0.74 -6.57 -23.25
C PHE A 228 -0.77 -6.63 -23.19
N GLY A 229 -1.49 -6.04 -24.15
CA GLY A 229 -2.96 -6.14 -24.22
C GLY A 229 -3.48 -7.59 -24.24
N LYS A 230 -2.74 -8.53 -24.86
CA LYS A 230 -3.08 -9.96 -24.84
C LYS A 230 -2.91 -10.56 -23.45
N ILE A 231 -1.84 -10.17 -22.75
CA ILE A 231 -1.59 -10.60 -21.38
C ILE A 231 -2.66 -10.04 -20.44
N TRP A 232 -2.96 -8.76 -20.56
CA TRP A 232 -3.97 -8.09 -19.76
C TRP A 232 -5.36 -8.70 -19.94
N GLY A 233 -5.75 -9.08 -21.16
CA GLY A 233 -7.00 -9.81 -21.42
C GLY A 233 -7.11 -11.17 -20.72
N ILE A 234 -5.99 -11.78 -20.31
CA ILE A 234 -5.96 -12.99 -19.48
C ILE A 234 -6.01 -12.62 -18.00
N LEU A 235 -5.12 -11.74 -17.55
CA LEU A 235 -4.95 -11.42 -16.13
C LEU A 235 -6.11 -10.64 -15.51
N SER A 236 -6.72 -9.72 -16.27
CA SER A 236 -7.88 -8.92 -15.83
C SER A 236 -9.05 -9.76 -15.31
N LYS A 237 -9.17 -11.02 -15.74
CA LYS A 237 -10.22 -11.94 -15.26
C LYS A 237 -9.98 -12.45 -13.83
N PHE A 238 -8.77 -12.30 -13.32
CA PHE A 238 -8.33 -12.75 -12.01
C PHE A 238 -8.03 -11.57 -11.07
N ILE A 239 -8.21 -10.34 -11.56
CA ILE A 239 -8.04 -9.11 -10.79
C ILE A 239 -9.42 -8.55 -10.51
N ASP A 240 -9.63 -8.06 -9.29
CA ASP A 240 -10.87 -7.40 -8.91
C ASP A 240 -11.24 -6.27 -9.89
N PRO A 241 -12.50 -6.16 -10.36
CA PRO A 241 -12.89 -5.16 -11.35
C PRO A 241 -12.61 -3.71 -10.96
N ARG A 242 -12.69 -3.34 -9.67
CA ARG A 242 -12.36 -1.97 -9.23
C ARG A 242 -10.88 -1.71 -9.36
N THR A 243 -10.05 -2.70 -9.02
CA THR A 243 -8.60 -2.62 -9.20
C THR A 243 -8.25 -2.54 -10.69
N ALA A 244 -8.87 -3.38 -11.53
CA ALA A 244 -8.67 -3.36 -12.98
C ALA A 244 -9.01 -2.00 -13.61
N ALA A 245 -10.05 -1.32 -13.12
CA ALA A 245 -10.46 0.01 -13.58
C ALA A 245 -9.46 1.13 -13.23
N LYS A 246 -8.55 0.91 -12.27
CA LYS A 246 -7.53 1.87 -11.84
C LYS A 246 -6.22 1.75 -12.61
N LEU A 247 -6.09 0.75 -13.50
CA LEU A 247 -4.91 0.58 -14.31
C LEU A 247 -4.91 1.53 -15.51
N VAL A 248 -3.80 2.26 -15.65
CA VAL A 248 -3.47 3.09 -16.80
C VAL A 248 -2.29 2.43 -17.49
N ILE A 249 -2.53 1.82 -18.65
CA ILE A 249 -1.48 1.17 -19.44
C ILE A 249 -0.90 2.22 -20.36
N ALA A 250 0.35 2.64 -20.11
CA ALA A 250 1.07 3.53 -21.03
C ALA A 250 1.28 2.80 -22.35
N SER A 251 0.92 3.46 -23.46
CA SER A 251 0.99 2.84 -24.77
C SER A 251 2.44 2.68 -25.23
N SER A 252 2.71 1.67 -26.05
CA SER A 252 4.03 1.50 -26.68
C SER A 252 4.38 2.73 -27.51
N GLY A 253 5.40 3.50 -27.10
CA GLY A 253 5.86 4.72 -27.76
C GLY A 253 5.35 6.03 -27.13
N GLU A 254 4.51 5.96 -26.10
CA GLU A 254 4.21 7.11 -25.24
C GLU A 254 5.41 7.41 -24.34
N ASP A 255 5.77 8.69 -24.18
CA ASP A 255 6.86 9.09 -23.31
C ASP A 255 6.43 8.97 -21.83
N PRO A 256 7.01 8.04 -21.05
CA PRO A 256 6.63 7.84 -19.65
C PRO A 256 6.74 9.11 -18.80
N LEU A 257 7.71 9.98 -19.10
CA LEU A 257 7.90 11.22 -18.36
C LEU A 257 6.67 12.13 -18.49
N SER A 258 6.18 12.30 -19.72
CA SER A 258 5.00 13.12 -20.02
C SER A 258 3.73 12.58 -19.35
N THR A 259 3.56 11.25 -19.26
CA THR A 259 2.42 10.60 -18.58
C THR A 259 2.46 10.81 -17.07
N LEU A 260 3.65 10.84 -16.47
CA LEU A 260 3.84 10.87 -15.02
C LEU A 260 3.94 12.27 -14.43
N THR A 261 4.53 13.23 -15.16
CA THR A 261 4.77 14.61 -14.68
C THR A 261 3.50 15.38 -14.24
N PRO A 262 2.30 15.15 -14.80
CA PRO A 262 1.07 15.76 -14.28
C PRO A 262 0.82 15.39 -12.81
N LEU A 263 1.19 14.17 -12.39
CA LEU A 263 0.92 13.62 -11.06
C LEU A 263 2.13 13.71 -10.11
N LEU A 264 3.33 13.53 -10.64
CA LEU A 264 4.58 13.38 -9.88
C LEU A 264 5.52 14.54 -10.13
N ASP A 265 6.26 14.95 -9.10
CA ASP A 265 7.43 15.81 -9.28
C ASP A 265 8.56 15.00 -9.95
N VAL A 266 9.33 15.66 -10.83
CA VAL A 266 10.41 15.01 -11.59
C VAL A 266 11.47 14.36 -10.68
N GLU A 267 11.67 14.90 -9.47
CA GLU A 267 12.55 14.36 -8.42
C GLU A 267 12.06 13.03 -7.80
N SER A 268 10.78 12.71 -7.99
CA SER A 268 10.14 11.46 -7.56
C SER A 268 10.00 10.44 -8.69
N ILE A 269 10.16 10.86 -9.95
CA ILE A 269 10.05 9.96 -11.12
C ILE A 269 11.38 9.22 -11.33
N PRO A 270 11.36 7.88 -11.48
CA PRO A 270 12.55 7.10 -11.77
C PRO A 270 13.33 7.58 -12.99
N THR A 271 14.67 7.50 -12.95
CA THR A 271 15.54 7.85 -14.08
C THR A 271 15.26 7.02 -15.34
N GLU A 272 14.80 5.78 -15.18
CA GLU A 272 14.35 4.92 -16.29
C GLU A 272 13.14 5.49 -17.06
N TYR A 273 12.37 6.38 -16.43
CA TYR A 273 11.22 7.06 -17.02
C TYR A 273 11.50 8.54 -17.30
N GLY A 274 12.78 8.93 -17.42
CA GLY A 274 13.19 10.31 -17.74
C GLY A 274 13.18 11.28 -16.54
N GLY A 275 12.94 10.79 -15.33
CA GLY A 275 12.99 11.60 -14.11
C GLY A 275 14.40 11.69 -13.50
N LYS A 276 14.47 12.03 -12.22
CA LYS A 276 15.73 12.21 -11.46
C LYS A 276 15.89 11.25 -10.28
N PHE A 277 14.88 10.43 -9.99
CA PHE A 277 14.94 9.48 -8.90
C PHE A 277 15.70 8.22 -9.31
N GLU A 278 16.91 8.04 -8.80
CA GLU A 278 17.60 6.76 -8.94
C GLU A 278 16.89 5.66 -8.14
N TYR A 279 16.04 4.88 -8.82
CA TYR A 279 15.35 3.72 -8.23
C TYR A 279 16.00 2.42 -8.68
N LYS A 280 16.07 1.46 -7.76
CA LYS A 280 16.41 0.06 -8.05
C LYS A 280 15.43 -0.86 -7.33
N PRO A 281 14.90 -1.90 -7.98
CA PRO A 281 14.07 -2.89 -7.31
C PRO A 281 14.75 -3.42 -6.04
N GLY A 282 14.00 -3.48 -4.94
CA GLY A 282 14.49 -3.94 -3.65
C GLY A 282 15.29 -2.92 -2.83
N MET A 283 15.55 -1.70 -3.32
CA MET A 283 16.21 -0.69 -2.50
C MET A 283 15.36 -0.30 -1.28
N ALA A 284 16.00 0.19 -0.22
CA ALA A 284 15.30 0.80 0.91
C ALA A 284 14.55 2.07 0.46
N PRO A 285 13.39 2.40 1.05
CA PRO A 285 12.67 3.64 0.74
C PRO A 285 13.55 4.86 0.98
N ARG A 286 13.63 5.76 -0.01
CA ARG A 286 14.36 7.04 0.11
C ARG A 286 13.35 8.17 0.27
N LEU A 287 13.20 8.62 1.51
CA LEU A 287 12.19 9.60 1.89
C LEU A 287 12.39 10.94 1.17
N ASP A 288 11.28 11.56 0.74
CA ASP A 288 11.29 12.93 0.26
C ASP A 288 11.62 13.94 1.38
N GLU A 289 12.00 15.16 0.99
CA GLU A 289 12.43 16.18 1.95
C GLU A 289 11.36 16.57 2.96
N GLY A 290 10.08 16.52 2.56
CA GLY A 290 8.96 16.86 3.44
C GLY A 290 8.90 15.89 4.63
N LEU A 291 8.98 14.60 4.34
CA LEU A 291 9.03 13.55 5.36
C LEU A 291 10.28 13.65 6.25
N LEU A 292 11.46 13.84 5.64
CA LEU A 292 12.73 13.94 6.37
C LEU A 292 12.73 15.08 7.39
N LYS A 293 12.23 16.26 7.02
CA LYS A 293 12.23 17.47 7.85
C LYS A 293 11.28 17.40 9.05
N ARG A 294 10.30 16.49 9.04
CA ARG A 294 9.30 16.33 10.11
C ARG A 294 9.65 15.26 11.13
N MET A 295 10.82 14.64 11.00
CA MET A 295 11.26 13.56 11.86
C MET A 295 12.52 13.94 12.63
N LYS A 296 12.48 13.75 13.95
CA LYS A 296 13.65 13.72 14.80
C LYS A 296 14.21 12.30 14.80
N TRP A 297 15.25 12.09 14.01
CA TRP A 297 15.89 10.79 13.82
C TRP A 297 16.68 10.36 15.06
N ALA A 298 16.48 9.12 15.47
CA ALA A 298 17.23 8.48 16.56
C ALA A 298 18.48 7.75 16.04
N LEU A 299 18.44 7.28 14.79
CA LEU A 299 19.55 6.57 14.13
C LEU A 299 20.31 7.50 13.16
N PRO A 300 21.63 7.32 12.99
CA PRO A 300 22.41 8.06 12.01
C PRO A 300 21.97 7.73 10.57
N GLY A 301 22.05 8.71 9.68
CA GLY A 301 21.79 8.54 8.24
C GLY A 301 20.38 8.92 7.77
N ASN A 302 19.44 9.19 8.68
CA ASN A 302 18.07 9.60 8.37
C ASN A 302 17.35 8.65 7.39
N THR A 303 17.57 7.34 7.56
CA THR A 303 17.04 6.27 6.72
C THR A 303 16.13 5.33 7.51
N LEU A 304 15.19 4.70 6.81
CA LEU A 304 14.41 3.59 7.36
C LEU A 304 15.22 2.29 7.27
N PRO A 305 15.23 1.45 8.31
CA PRO A 305 15.86 0.14 8.24
C PRO A 305 15.01 -0.87 7.45
N GLU A 306 15.60 -2.02 7.15
CA GLU A 306 14.90 -3.18 6.60
C GLU A 306 13.87 -3.78 7.58
N GLY A 307 12.91 -4.53 7.05
CA GLY A 307 11.88 -5.23 7.81
C GLY A 307 10.62 -4.38 8.07
N PRO A 308 9.67 -4.94 8.85
CA PRO A 308 8.41 -4.25 9.13
C PRO A 308 8.63 -3.03 10.03
N ILE A 309 7.86 -1.98 9.77
CA ILE A 309 7.86 -0.72 10.52
C ILE A 309 6.43 -0.40 10.92
N LYS A 310 6.21 0.15 12.10
CA LYS A 310 4.90 0.63 12.56
C LYS A 310 5.00 1.99 13.21
N LEU A 311 3.85 2.63 13.39
CA LEU A 311 3.73 3.80 14.24
C LEU A 311 3.35 3.36 15.66
N ILE A 312 3.89 4.08 16.65
CA ILE A 312 3.45 4.03 18.03
C ILE A 312 3.09 5.44 18.48
N GLN A 313 2.32 5.55 19.56
CA GLN A 313 1.95 6.83 20.15
C GLN A 313 2.14 6.80 21.67
N ASP A 314 2.79 7.83 22.21
CA ASP A 314 2.98 7.97 23.65
C ASP A 314 1.76 8.63 24.34
N GLU A 315 1.80 8.72 25.67
CA GLU A 315 0.74 9.33 26.49
C GLU A 315 0.48 10.82 26.16
N ASN A 316 1.48 11.52 25.60
CA ASN A 316 1.37 12.90 25.15
C ASN A 316 0.87 13.02 23.71
N LYS A 317 0.38 11.91 23.13
CA LYS A 317 -0.07 11.80 21.74
C LYS A 317 1.04 12.02 20.70
N ARG A 318 2.30 11.94 21.11
CA ARG A 318 3.43 12.07 20.18
C ARG A 318 3.65 10.75 19.46
N ARG A 319 3.71 10.80 18.13
CA ARG A 319 3.92 9.61 17.29
C ARG A 319 5.40 9.36 17.04
N SER A 320 5.79 8.08 17.02
CA SER A 320 7.13 7.63 16.65
C SER A 320 7.07 6.50 15.63
N VAL A 321 8.08 6.44 14.78
CA VAL A 321 8.34 5.36 13.83
C VAL A 321 9.20 4.32 14.51
N VAL A 322 8.76 3.06 14.51
CA VAL A 322 9.44 1.94 15.17
C VAL A 322 9.64 0.80 14.19
N ALA A 323 10.87 0.29 14.12
CA ALA A 323 11.14 -0.97 13.44
C ALA A 323 10.72 -2.14 14.34
N THR A 324 9.85 -3.00 13.84
CA THR A 324 9.29 -4.17 14.54
C THR A 324 9.78 -5.47 13.90
N GLY A 325 9.21 -6.63 14.25
CA GLY A 325 9.61 -7.94 13.74
C GLY A 325 10.71 -8.59 14.59
N SER A 326 11.54 -9.43 13.98
CA SER A 326 12.63 -10.11 14.69
C SER A 326 13.95 -10.15 13.91
N VAL A 327 15.06 -10.11 14.66
CA VAL A 327 16.43 -10.27 14.16
C VAL A 327 17.11 -11.35 14.99
N ASN A 328 17.65 -12.38 14.34
CA ASN A 328 18.25 -13.54 15.01
C ASN A 328 17.31 -14.18 16.07
N GLY A 329 16.01 -14.22 15.78
CA GLY A 329 14.97 -14.77 16.68
C GLY A 329 14.59 -13.86 17.86
N ASN A 330 15.21 -12.70 18.03
CA ASN A 330 14.86 -11.74 19.08
C ASN A 330 13.91 -10.68 18.53
N LYS A 331 12.87 -10.34 19.27
CA LYS A 331 11.95 -9.25 18.91
C LYS A 331 12.72 -7.93 18.82
N ARG A 332 12.43 -7.17 17.76
CA ARG A 332 12.96 -5.83 17.50
C ARG A 332 11.90 -4.78 17.84
N GLU A 333 12.31 -3.69 18.47
CA GLU A 333 11.43 -2.56 18.78
C GLU A 333 12.25 -1.26 18.81
N ASP A 334 12.95 -0.99 17.70
CA ASP A 334 13.89 0.13 17.63
C ASP A 334 13.15 1.41 17.21
N VAL A 335 13.19 2.44 18.05
CA VAL A 335 12.67 3.77 17.69
C VAL A 335 13.60 4.37 16.62
N ILE A 336 13.05 4.63 15.43
CA ILE A 336 13.78 5.14 14.26
C ILE A 336 13.74 6.66 14.26
N ALA A 337 12.56 7.22 14.49
CA ALA A 337 12.35 8.66 14.57
C ALA A 337 11.09 8.99 15.36
N THR A 338 11.04 10.20 15.91
CA THR A 338 9.85 10.76 16.54
C THR A 338 9.38 11.96 15.74
N PHE A 339 8.06 12.14 15.60
CA PHE A 339 7.51 13.25 14.84
C PHE A 339 7.80 14.56 15.57
N ILE A 340 8.21 15.58 14.82
CA ILE A 340 8.40 16.94 15.32
C ILE A 340 7.03 17.62 15.30
N GLU A 341 6.67 18.27 16.42
CA GLU A 341 5.42 19.04 16.59
C GLU A 341 5.31 20.18 15.58
#